data_AF-A0A7S3LCS5-F1
#
_entry.id   AF-A0A7S3LCS5-F1
#
_cell.length_a   1.000
_cell.length_b   1.000
_cell.length_c   1.000
_cell.angle_alpha   90.00
_cell.angle_beta   90.00
_cell.angle_gamma   90.00
#
_symmetry.space_group_name_H-M   'P 1'
#
loop_
_entity.id
_entity.type
_entity.pdbx_description
1 polymer ?
#
loop_
_entity_poly.entity_id
_entity_poly.type
_entity_poly.pdbx_seq_one_letter_code
_entity_poly.pdbx_strand_id
1 'polypeptide(L)'
;VRPRHSKVWEDVPMRVVSNESNENTLLVIVGDVLERLTNGYLQATPHRVLPTTQHDRYAIIRFNALEANAVIAPLPPFCNETHPQGDYSPTTMAEIMRVVMKNLEAGKGAWDPVNDKSTTVDYDYSTSTSEAESCTSSLSSSS
;
A
#
# COMPACT_ATOMS: atom_id res chain seq x y z
N VAL A 1 -1.27 0.21 16.36
CA VAL A 1 -1.72 -0.59 15.21
C VAL A 1 -3.10 -1.13 15.50
N ARG A 2 -4.16 -0.58 14.87
CA ARG A 2 -5.44 -1.30 14.83
C ARG A 2 -5.16 -2.65 14.20
N PRO A 3 -5.46 -3.78 14.86
CA PRO A 3 -5.28 -5.09 14.26
C PRO A 3 -6.03 -5.10 12.93
N ARG A 4 -5.38 -5.54 11.85
CA ARG A 4 -6.14 -5.91 10.65
C ARG A 4 -7.21 -6.91 11.09
N HIS A 5 -8.47 -6.66 10.73
CA HIS A 5 -9.56 -7.59 10.99
C HIS A 5 -9.19 -8.99 10.43
N SER A 6 -9.87 -10.03 10.94
CA SER A 6 -9.61 -11.46 10.67
C SER A 6 -8.96 -11.76 9.32
N LYS A 7 -7.86 -12.53 9.32
CA LYS A 7 -7.12 -12.98 8.12
C LYS A 7 -7.97 -13.94 7.25
N VAL A 8 -8.96 -13.42 6.56
CA VAL A 8 -9.87 -14.17 5.68
C VAL A 8 -9.78 -13.58 4.28
N TRP A 9 -9.73 -14.46 3.28
CA TRP A 9 -9.86 -14.05 1.87
C TRP A 9 -11.34 -13.84 1.57
N GLU A 10 -11.70 -12.66 1.07
CA GLU A 10 -13.05 -12.33 0.66
C GLU A 10 -13.12 -12.18 -0.85
N ASP A 11 -14.12 -12.82 -1.46
CA ASP A 11 -14.38 -12.68 -2.89
C ASP A 11 -15.08 -11.34 -3.16
N VAL A 12 -14.45 -10.52 -3.99
CA VAL A 12 -15.07 -9.26 -4.43
C VAL A 12 -16.10 -9.58 -5.53
N PRO A 13 -17.40 -9.32 -5.31
CA PRO A 13 -18.42 -9.65 -6.30
C PRO A 13 -18.23 -8.78 -7.54
N MET A 14 -18.08 -9.42 -8.70
CA MET A 14 -18.30 -8.76 -9.98
C MET A 14 -19.79 -8.46 -10.09
N ARG A 15 -20.20 -7.19 -10.02
CA ARG A 15 -21.58 -6.82 -10.34
C ARG A 15 -21.84 -7.21 -11.79
N VAL A 16 -22.72 -8.19 -11.99
CA VAL A 16 -23.25 -8.51 -13.31
C VAL A 16 -24.10 -7.31 -13.72
N VAL A 17 -23.64 -6.56 -14.72
CA VAL A 17 -24.42 -5.50 -15.35
C VAL A 17 -25.59 -6.22 -16.03
N SER A 18 -26.77 -6.20 -15.40
CA SER A 18 -28.00 -6.61 -16.07
C SER A 18 -28.41 -5.49 -17.02
N ASN A 19 -29.14 -5.82 -18.09
CA ASN A 19 -29.62 -4.83 -19.07
C ASN A 19 -30.53 -3.74 -18.46
N GLU A 20 -30.88 -3.85 -17.17
CA GLU A 20 -31.75 -2.93 -16.44
C GLU A 20 -30.99 -1.95 -15.55
N SER A 21 -29.72 -2.23 -15.18
CA SER A 21 -28.85 -1.30 -14.43
C SER A 21 -27.59 -0.97 -15.23
N ASN A 22 -27.57 0.19 -15.88
CA ASN A 22 -26.42 0.73 -16.62
C ASN A 22 -25.28 1.23 -15.70
N GLU A 23 -25.02 0.55 -14.57
CA GLU A 23 -24.01 1.00 -13.60
C GLU A 23 -22.64 0.35 -13.88
N ASN A 24 -21.76 1.10 -14.54
CA ASN A 24 -20.36 0.74 -14.65
C ASN A 24 -19.66 0.93 -13.29
N THR A 25 -19.05 -0.13 -12.77
CA THR A 25 -18.34 -0.11 -11.48
C THR A 25 -16.84 -0.27 -11.68
N LEU A 26 -16.05 0.49 -10.92
CA LEU A 26 -14.60 0.31 -10.82
C LEU A 26 -14.25 -0.20 -9.43
N LEU A 27 -13.41 -1.24 -9.37
CA LEU A 27 -12.75 -1.64 -8.13
C LEU A 27 -11.52 -0.76 -7.92
N VAL A 28 -11.49 0.00 -6.83
CA VAL A 28 -10.34 0.82 -6.43
C VAL A 28 -9.69 0.20 -5.21
N ILE A 29 -8.39 -0.03 -5.29
CA ILE A 29 -7.58 -0.59 -4.21
C ILE A 29 -6.48 0.40 -3.80
N VAL A 30 -6.08 0.33 -2.53
CA VAL A 30 -4.95 1.09 -1.99
C VAL A 30 -3.67 0.29 -2.22
N GLY A 31 -2.64 0.94 -2.75
CA GLY A 31 -1.30 0.38 -2.87
C GLY A 31 -0.35 0.91 -1.80
N ASP A 32 0.80 0.25 -1.65
CA ASP A 32 1.78 0.52 -0.59
C ASP A 32 2.30 1.97 -0.55
N VAL A 33 2.36 2.63 -1.71
CA VAL A 33 2.74 4.06 -1.81
C VAL A 33 1.73 4.94 -1.06
N LEU A 34 0.43 4.72 -1.25
CA LEU A 34 -0.61 5.52 -0.59
C LEU A 34 -0.74 5.16 0.90
N GLU A 35 -0.54 3.90 1.27
CA GLU A 35 -0.43 3.51 2.68
C GLU A 35 0.69 4.29 3.37
N ARG A 36 1.87 4.37 2.74
CA ARG A 36 3.02 5.14 3.28
C ARG A 36 2.72 6.62 3.41
N LEU A 37 2.20 7.26 2.36
CA LEU A 37 1.87 8.69 2.38
C LEU A 37 0.86 9.03 3.47
N THR A 38 -0.05 8.11 3.78
CA THR A 38 -1.08 8.28 4.82
C THR A 38 -0.69 7.73 6.18
N ASN A 39 0.58 7.36 6.36
CA ASN A 39 1.10 6.80 7.61
C ASN A 39 0.23 5.64 8.12
N GLY A 40 -0.10 4.71 7.23
CA GLY A 40 -0.90 3.52 7.57
C GLY A 40 -2.38 3.79 7.87
N TYR A 41 -2.88 5.02 7.68
CA TYR A 41 -4.31 5.32 7.84
C TYR A 41 -5.15 4.61 6.77
N LEU A 42 -4.74 4.68 5.50
CA LEU A 42 -5.28 3.83 4.45
C LEU A 42 -4.39 2.60 4.32
N GLN A 43 -4.97 1.40 4.49
CA GLN A 43 -4.20 0.16 4.43
C GLN A 43 -4.24 -0.45 3.03
N ALA A 44 -3.07 -0.76 2.50
CA ALA A 44 -2.93 -1.62 1.34
C ALA A 44 -3.38 -3.03 1.71
N THR A 45 -4.20 -3.62 0.85
CA THR A 45 -4.77 -4.94 1.07
C THR A 45 -4.17 -5.95 0.10
N PRO A 46 -3.68 -7.11 0.60
CA PRO A 46 -3.27 -8.19 -0.28
C PRO A 46 -4.49 -8.66 -1.08
N HIS A 47 -4.30 -8.80 -2.38
CA HIS A 47 -5.33 -9.23 -3.32
C HIS A 47 -4.74 -10.25 -4.29
N ARG A 48 -5.59 -11.17 -4.77
CA ARG A 48 -5.20 -12.22 -5.71
C ARG A 48 -6.31 -12.46 -6.70
N VAL A 49 -5.94 -13.00 -7.86
CA VAL A 49 -6.90 -13.49 -8.86
C VAL A 49 -6.80 -15.00 -8.88
N LEU A 50 -7.94 -15.67 -8.69
CA LEU A 50 -8.02 -17.11 -8.87
C LEU A 50 -8.24 -17.42 -10.36
N PRO A 51 -7.61 -18.47 -10.91
CA PRO A 51 -7.91 -18.93 -12.27
C PRO A 51 -9.39 -19.31 -12.40
N THR A 52 -10.03 -18.88 -13.47
CA THR A 52 -11.40 -19.30 -13.81
C THR A 52 -11.34 -20.60 -14.61
N THR A 53 -12.20 -21.56 -14.29
CA THR A 53 -12.29 -22.84 -15.02
C THR A 53 -13.44 -22.89 -16.03
N GLN A 54 -14.36 -21.90 -15.97
CA GLN A 54 -15.64 -21.94 -16.69
C GLN A 54 -15.71 -20.98 -17.87
N HIS A 55 -14.97 -19.88 -17.83
CA HIS A 55 -14.99 -18.83 -18.85
C HIS A 55 -13.73 -17.98 -18.76
N ASP A 56 -13.37 -17.34 -19.88
CA ASP A 56 -12.29 -16.35 -19.91
C ASP A 56 -12.68 -15.12 -19.10
N ARG A 57 -11.73 -14.60 -18.32
CA ARG A 57 -11.89 -13.38 -17.53
C ARG A 57 -10.86 -12.35 -17.96
N TYR A 58 -11.34 -11.22 -18.42
CA TYR A 58 -10.51 -10.07 -18.80
C TYR A 58 -10.55 -8.99 -17.73
N ALA A 59 -9.45 -8.26 -17.56
CA ALA A 59 -9.37 -7.10 -16.69
C ALA A 59 -8.53 -6.01 -17.35
N ILE A 60 -8.94 -4.76 -17.17
CA ILE A 60 -8.14 -3.59 -17.50
C ILE A 60 -7.75 -2.94 -16.19
N ILE A 61 -6.46 -2.73 -15.98
CA ILE A 61 -5.92 -2.20 -14.73
C ILE A 61 -5.19 -0.89 -15.03
N ARG A 62 -5.46 0.14 -14.24
CA ARG A 62 -4.72 1.40 -14.26
C ARG A 62 -3.99 1.58 -12.93
N PHE A 63 -2.66 1.66 -12.99
CA PHE A 63 -1.84 2.04 -11.86
C PHE A 63 -1.60 3.55 -11.87
N ASN A 64 -1.82 4.20 -10.73
CA ASN A 64 -1.40 5.58 -10.50
C ASN A 64 -0.10 5.55 -9.69
N ALA A 65 1.03 5.63 -10.38
CA ALA A 65 2.34 5.70 -9.77
C ALA A 65 2.80 7.16 -9.61
N LEU A 66 3.83 7.36 -8.78
CA LEU A 66 4.55 8.63 -8.69
C LEU A 66 5.74 8.64 -9.67
N GLU A 67 6.33 9.82 -9.87
CA GLU A 67 7.59 9.96 -10.60
C GLU A 67 8.71 9.17 -9.90
N ALA A 68 9.70 8.69 -10.67
CA ALA A 68 10.72 7.76 -10.20
C ALA A 68 11.49 8.25 -8.96
N ASN A 69 11.82 9.54 -8.90
CA ASN A 69 12.59 10.17 -7.83
C ASN A 69 11.69 10.86 -6.79
N ALA A 70 10.37 10.79 -6.92
CA ALA A 70 9.45 11.34 -5.93
C ALA A 70 9.74 10.72 -4.56
N VAL A 71 9.95 11.57 -3.55
CA VAL A 71 10.14 11.13 -2.16
C VAL A 71 8.80 10.65 -1.61
N ILE A 72 8.79 9.43 -1.10
CA ILE A 72 7.62 8.77 -0.51
C ILE A 72 7.89 8.61 0.98
N ALA A 73 7.27 9.48 1.77
CA ALA A 73 7.32 9.50 3.22
C ALA A 73 5.94 9.93 3.77
N PRO A 74 5.63 9.67 5.05
CA PRO A 74 4.39 10.13 5.65
C PRO A 74 4.14 11.63 5.43
N LEU A 75 2.93 11.98 4.98
CA LEU A 75 2.55 13.38 4.80
C LEU A 75 2.28 14.04 6.16
N PRO A 76 2.60 15.34 6.34
CA PRO A 76 2.49 16.00 7.65
C PRO A 76 1.15 15.86 8.37
N PRO A 77 -0.03 15.92 7.70
CA PRO A 77 -1.32 15.74 8.37
C PRO A 77 -1.53 14.35 9.01
N PHE A 78 -0.73 13.35 8.61
CA PHE A 78 -0.77 11.99 9.16
C PHE A 78 0.36 11.73 10.18
N CYS A 79 1.20 12.72 10.49
CA CYS A 79 2.15 12.71 11.60
C CYS A 79 1.47 13.37 12.82
N ASN A 80 1.04 12.59 13.83
CA ASN A 80 0.61 13.16 15.12
C ASN A 80 0.92 12.20 16.28
N GLU A 81 0.95 12.73 17.50
CA GLU A 81 1.32 11.99 18.72
C GLU A 81 0.40 10.79 19.01
N THR A 82 -0.86 10.84 18.54
CA THR A 82 -1.86 9.78 18.72
C THR A 82 -1.83 8.72 17.62
N HIS A 83 -1.09 8.97 16.54
CA HIS A 83 -0.82 8.06 15.42
C HIS A 83 0.70 7.92 15.20
N PRO A 84 1.44 7.29 16.14
CA PRO A 84 2.84 6.90 15.92
C PRO A 84 2.96 5.75 14.89
N GLN A 85 1.93 5.52 14.08
CA GLN A 85 1.84 4.35 13.24
C GLN A 85 2.46 4.61 11.88
N GLY A 86 3.61 3.99 11.65
CA GLY A 86 4.11 3.74 10.32
C GLY A 86 5.62 3.65 10.27
N ASP A 87 6.31 4.50 11.04
CA ASP A 87 7.78 4.70 11.00
C ASP A 87 8.34 4.46 9.60
N TYR A 88 7.60 4.94 8.59
CA TYR A 88 7.92 4.62 7.22
C TYR A 88 9.10 5.50 6.84
N SER A 89 10.28 4.90 6.80
CA SER A 89 11.48 5.59 6.32
C SER A 89 11.24 6.19 4.93
N PRO A 90 11.82 7.35 4.60
CA PRO A 90 11.72 7.90 3.25
C PRO A 90 12.24 6.90 2.21
N THR A 91 11.54 6.79 1.09
CA THR A 91 11.96 5.99 -0.07
C THR A 91 11.60 6.70 -1.37
N THR A 92 11.86 6.09 -2.53
CA THR A 92 11.48 6.61 -3.84
C THR A 92 10.69 5.57 -4.63
N MET A 93 9.95 6.01 -5.65
CA MET A 93 9.25 5.09 -6.54
C MET A 93 10.23 4.15 -7.27
N ALA A 94 11.40 4.66 -7.67
CA ALA A 94 12.45 3.86 -8.29
C ALA A 94 12.93 2.73 -7.38
N GLU A 95 13.12 3.01 -6.08
CA GLU A 95 13.55 2.02 -5.10
C GLU A 95 12.48 0.95 -4.86
N ILE A 96 11.21 1.36 -4.71
CA ILE A 96 10.08 0.43 -4.60
C ILE A 96 10.05 -0.50 -5.81
N MET A 97 10.13 0.04 -7.02
CA MET A 97 10.12 -0.77 -8.24
C MET A 97 11.32 -1.71 -8.31
N ARG A 98 12.52 -1.25 -7.91
CA ARG A 98 13.72 -2.09 -7.84
C ARG A 98 13.51 -3.30 -6.92
N VAL A 99 12.97 -3.09 -5.73
CA VAL A 99 12.72 -4.17 -4.75
C VAL A 99 11.64 -5.12 -5.26
N VAL A 100 10.54 -4.59 -5.80
CA VAL A 100 9.46 -5.40 -6.38
C VAL A 100 10.01 -6.33 -7.46
N MET A 101 10.79 -5.81 -8.40
CA MET A 101 11.36 -6.64 -9.48
C MET A 101 12.32 -7.70 -8.95
N LYS A 102 13.22 -7.33 -8.03
CA LYS A 102 14.13 -8.26 -7.36
C LYS A 102 13.37 -9.40 -6.64
N ASN A 103 12.26 -9.09 -5.97
CA ASN A 103 11.46 -10.09 -5.27
C ASN A 103 10.71 -11.00 -6.24
N LEU A 104 10.15 -10.45 -7.31
CA LEU A 104 9.50 -11.23 -8.36
C LEU A 104 10.47 -12.23 -9.01
N GLU A 105 11.70 -11.81 -9.32
CA GLU A 105 12.76 -12.69 -9.84
C GLU A 105 13.13 -13.80 -8.86
N ALA A 106 13.08 -13.52 -7.55
CA ALA A 106 13.32 -14.49 -6.48
C ALA A 106 12.09 -15.38 -6.18
N GLY A 107 10.99 -15.26 -6.94
CA GLY A 107 9.75 -16.01 -6.70
C GLY A 107 9.01 -15.58 -5.42
N LYS A 108 9.32 -14.40 -4.88
CA LYS A 108 8.67 -13.83 -3.70
C LYS A 108 7.52 -12.93 -4.15
N GLY A 109 6.34 -13.14 -3.58
CA GLY A 109 5.20 -12.26 -3.78
C GLY A 109 5.41 -10.89 -3.10
N ALA A 110 4.59 -9.92 -3.49
CA ALA A 110 4.56 -8.58 -2.89
C ALA A 110 4.09 -8.56 -1.43
N TRP A 111 3.63 -9.70 -0.90
CA TRP A 111 3.12 -9.84 0.46
C TRP A 111 3.79 -11.00 1.19
N ASP A 112 4.22 -10.74 2.43
CA ASP A 112 4.64 -11.76 3.38
C ASP A 112 3.43 -12.16 4.26
N PRO A 113 2.85 -13.35 4.07
CA PRO A 113 1.68 -13.79 4.84
C PRO A 113 2.03 -14.15 6.30
N VAL A 114 3.29 -14.46 6.61
CA VAL A 114 3.75 -14.81 7.95
C VAL A 114 3.80 -13.56 8.81
N ASN A 115 4.48 -12.53 8.31
CA ASN A 115 4.65 -11.28 9.03
C ASN A 115 3.52 -10.27 8.79
N ASP A 116 2.60 -10.57 7.86
CA ASP A 116 1.50 -9.70 7.45
C ASP A 116 1.98 -8.30 7.05
N LYS A 117 2.98 -8.27 6.16
CA LYS A 117 3.67 -7.06 5.70
C LYS A 117 3.91 -7.10 4.20
N SER A 118 3.91 -5.91 3.58
CA SER A 118 4.39 -5.76 2.21
C SER A 118 5.89 -6.09 2.14
N THR A 119 6.33 -6.64 1.02
CA THR A 119 7.74 -6.92 0.71
C THR A 119 8.29 -5.95 -0.33
N THR A 120 7.53 -4.94 -0.75
CA THR A 120 7.89 -4.08 -1.89
C THR A 120 8.96 -3.04 -1.57
N VAL A 121 9.52 -3.03 -0.36
CA VAL A 121 10.73 -2.28 -0.02
C VAL A 121 11.50 -3.02 1.09
N ASP A 122 12.82 -2.91 1.07
CA ASP A 122 13.69 -3.38 2.17
C ASP A 122 13.56 -2.35 3.32
N TYR A 123 12.94 -2.73 4.43
CA TYR A 123 12.69 -1.84 5.56
C TYR A 123 13.83 -1.92 6.58
N ASP A 124 14.31 -0.76 7.04
CA ASP A 124 14.94 -0.63 8.35
C ASP A 124 13.91 -0.11 9.35
N TYR A 125 13.41 -0.98 10.22
CA TYR A 125 12.49 -0.62 11.31
C TYR A 125 13.23 -0.11 12.56
N SER A 126 14.58 -0.06 12.54
CA SER A 126 15.43 0.23 13.70
C SER A 126 16.05 1.63 13.70
N THR A 127 16.08 2.32 12.56
CA THR A 127 16.56 3.71 12.45
C THR A 127 15.54 4.75 12.96
N SER A 128 14.40 4.32 13.50
CA SER A 128 13.37 5.16 14.11
C SER A 128 13.81 5.94 15.36
N THR A 129 15.06 5.79 15.81
CA THR A 129 15.59 6.48 16.99
C THR A 129 16.52 7.67 16.70
N SER A 130 16.89 7.93 15.43
CA SER A 130 17.75 9.08 15.11
C SER A 130 17.19 10.05 14.06
N GLU A 131 16.14 9.69 13.31
CA GLU A 131 15.53 10.56 12.28
C GLU A 131 14.05 10.88 12.54
N ALA A 132 13.55 10.60 13.76
CA ALA A 132 12.24 11.06 14.24
C ALA A 132 12.12 12.60 14.30
N GLU A 133 13.18 13.34 13.93
CA GLU A 133 13.14 14.78 13.68
C GLU A 133 12.33 15.14 12.42
N SER A 134 12.06 14.19 11.50
CA SER A 134 11.35 14.51 10.25
C SER A 134 9.83 14.70 10.40
N CYS A 135 9.13 13.98 11.30
CA CYS A 135 7.68 14.19 11.51
C CYS A 135 7.38 15.30 12.54
N THR A 136 8.36 15.70 13.36
CA THR A 136 8.15 16.59 14.52
C THR A 136 8.64 18.02 14.31
N SER A 137 9.59 18.26 13.38
CA SER A 137 10.21 19.58 13.17
C SER A 137 9.29 20.64 12.53
N SER A 138 8.17 20.26 11.92
CA SER A 138 7.23 21.20 11.29
C SER A 138 6.18 21.80 12.25
N LEU A 139 6.06 21.31 13.48
CA LEU A 139 5.09 21.80 14.46
C LEU A 139 5.63 22.89 15.39
N SER A 140 6.94 23.15 15.41
CA SER A 140 7.57 24.11 16.32
C SER A 140 7.78 25.52 15.76
N SER A 141 7.30 25.82 14.55
CA SER A 141 7.51 27.14 13.90
C SER A 141 6.22 27.96 13.71
N SER A 142 5.14 27.65 14.42
CA SER A 142 3.91 28.44 14.35
C SER A 142 3.25 28.62 15.72
N SER A 143 3.53 29.79 16.30
CA SER A 143 2.87 30.47 17.44
C SER A 143 3.40 30.18 18.84
#